data_AF-A0A3M1QGR4-F1
#
_entry.id   AF-A0A3M1QGR4-F1
#
_cell.length_a   1.000
_cell.length_b   1.000
_cell.length_c   1.000
_cell.angle_alpha   90.00
_cell.angle_beta   90.00
_cell.angle_gamma   90.00
#
_symmetry.space_group_name_H-M   'P 1'
#
loop_
_entity.id
_entity.type
_entity.pdbx_description
1 polymer ?
#
loop_
_entity_poly.entity_id
_entity_poly.type
_entity_poly.pdbx_seq_one_letter_code
_entity_poly.pdbx_strand_id
1 'polypeptide(L)'
;MSFRAGAEPVTARAGASHESDEDIEMRKAAVVLFTASLAAYAAAQTFEFTTPTDDRWQYPFNSQPATRPLASTFSSLGTGVPSFQNFNDHDGMVIIAWDTSTLIDPNQGAENYNIASVTVTLVNESNANWKVDLTPDEWFTVDVNNDTFINGDGVPRGAPGDTDGESDDPDPGRTIELYGAGFGPTYTVDTWVETSLYQGGTNLAAAPRDPFPINYDPNGALIHVEDNVQGRWNEHLGITTFTPTPWAVG
;
A
#
# COMPACT_ATOMS: atom_id res chain seq x y z
N MET A 1 55.96 -33.25 -22.33
CA MET A 1 57.38 -33.62 -22.16
C MET A 1 58.05 -32.52 -21.34
N SER A 2 58.17 -32.69 -20.02
CA SER A 2 59.25 -32.17 -19.15
C SER A 2 58.97 -32.60 -17.70
N PHE A 3 60.03 -32.67 -16.89
CA PHE A 3 60.26 -33.55 -15.74
C PHE A 3 59.83 -33.02 -14.35
N ARG A 4 59.73 -33.96 -13.39
CA ARG A 4 59.56 -33.81 -11.93
C ARG A 4 60.74 -33.11 -11.22
N ALA A 5 60.41 -32.40 -10.12
CA ALA A 5 61.04 -32.46 -8.78
C ALA A 5 60.14 -31.63 -7.84
N GLY A 6 59.76 -31.96 -6.60
CA GLY A 6 60.33 -32.85 -5.59
C GLY A 6 60.72 -32.02 -4.36
N ALA A 7 59.78 -31.78 -3.42
CA ALA A 7 60.06 -31.36 -2.03
C ALA A 7 58.80 -31.54 -1.16
N GLU A 8 58.84 -32.49 -0.23
CA GLU A 8 57.85 -32.60 0.86
C GLU A 8 58.28 -31.70 2.04
N PRO A 9 57.34 -31.06 2.75
CA PRO A 9 57.66 -30.32 3.97
C PRO A 9 57.82 -31.27 5.17
N VAL A 10 58.98 -31.16 5.83
CA VAL A 10 59.31 -31.78 7.11
C VAL A 10 58.54 -31.05 8.22
N THR A 11 57.55 -31.71 8.83
CA THR A 11 56.88 -31.20 10.03
C THR A 11 57.73 -31.51 11.26
N ALA A 12 58.23 -30.47 11.92
CA ALA A 12 58.94 -30.57 13.19
C ALA A 12 57.97 -31.10 14.29
N ARG A 13 58.38 -32.17 14.99
CA ARG A 13 57.73 -32.59 16.23
C ARG A 13 58.09 -31.61 17.34
N ALA A 14 57.12 -30.81 17.77
CA ALA A 14 57.20 -30.06 19.01
C ALA A 14 57.26 -31.03 20.20
N GLY A 15 58.22 -30.81 21.10
CA GLY A 15 58.33 -31.55 22.36
C GLY A 15 57.11 -31.28 23.23
N ALA A 16 56.56 -32.34 23.84
CA ALA A 16 55.52 -32.23 24.84
C ALA A 16 56.12 -31.59 26.10
N SER A 17 55.90 -30.29 26.29
CA SER A 17 55.99 -29.68 27.62
C SER A 17 54.81 -30.19 28.45
N HIS A 18 55.11 -30.69 29.65
CA HIS A 18 54.13 -31.03 30.66
C HIS A 18 53.36 -29.75 31.02
N GLU A 19 52.17 -29.59 30.43
CA GLU A 19 51.22 -28.52 30.75
C GLU A 19 50.59 -28.88 32.10
N SER A 20 50.68 -27.97 33.07
CA SER A 20 50.16 -28.22 34.41
C SER A 20 48.64 -28.17 34.40
N ASP A 21 47.96 -28.95 35.26
CA ASP A 21 46.49 -28.98 35.32
C ASP A 21 45.86 -27.58 35.59
N GLU A 22 46.63 -26.64 36.12
CA GLU A 22 46.21 -25.23 36.30
C GLU A 22 46.07 -24.46 34.97
N ASP A 23 46.89 -24.77 33.96
CA ASP A 23 46.84 -24.14 32.63
C ASP A 23 45.64 -24.64 31.79
N ILE A 24 45.19 -25.86 32.05
CA ILE A 24 44.00 -26.46 31.40
C ILE A 24 42.72 -25.85 31.97
N GLU A 25 42.66 -25.62 33.28
CA GLU A 25 41.50 -24.98 33.93
C GLU A 25 41.41 -23.48 33.60
N MET A 26 42.53 -22.77 33.43
CA MET A 26 42.50 -21.39 32.93
C MET A 26 42.03 -21.28 31.46
N ARG A 27 42.29 -22.27 30.60
CA ARG A 27 41.76 -22.28 29.23
C ARG A 27 40.29 -22.66 29.16
N LYS A 28 39.80 -23.52 30.06
CA LYS A 28 38.36 -23.76 30.22
C LYS A 28 37.64 -22.54 30.78
N ALA A 29 38.30 -21.77 31.65
CA ALA A 29 37.78 -20.49 32.15
C ALA A 29 37.84 -19.36 31.10
N ALA A 30 38.75 -19.42 30.13
CA ALA A 30 38.90 -18.41 29.07
C ALA A 30 37.98 -18.61 27.84
N VAL A 31 37.32 -19.77 27.70
CA VAL A 31 36.37 -20.04 26.60
C VAL A 31 34.91 -19.76 26.98
N VAL A 32 34.64 -19.36 28.24
CA VAL A 32 33.29 -18.99 28.70
C VAL A 32 33.03 -17.48 28.61
N LEU A 33 33.97 -16.68 28.12
CA LEU A 33 33.72 -15.25 27.90
C LEU A 33 33.08 -14.97 26.54
N PHE A 34 31.84 -14.48 26.62
CA PHE A 34 31.21 -13.57 25.67
C PHE A 34 30.67 -14.14 24.34
N THR A 35 29.79 -15.13 24.42
CA THR A 35 28.51 -15.01 23.71
C THR A 35 27.54 -14.22 24.58
N ALA A 36 27.91 -12.96 24.88
CA ALA A 36 26.90 -11.97 25.20
C ALA A 36 26.19 -11.74 23.87
N SER A 37 25.07 -12.44 23.69
CA SER A 37 24.06 -12.08 22.72
C SER A 37 23.78 -10.60 22.93
N LEU A 38 24.35 -9.76 22.06
CA LEU A 38 23.82 -8.44 21.77
C LEU A 38 22.42 -8.69 21.20
N ALA A 39 21.47 -8.95 22.10
CA ALA A 39 20.08 -8.64 21.82
C ALA A 39 20.06 -7.13 21.69
N ALA A 40 20.35 -6.64 20.49
CA ALA A 40 20.04 -5.28 20.14
C ALA A 40 18.55 -5.14 20.41
N TYR A 41 18.21 -4.36 21.45
CA TYR A 41 16.86 -3.88 21.62
C TYR A 41 16.59 -3.02 20.38
N ALA A 42 15.94 -3.61 19.37
CA ALA A 42 15.30 -2.85 18.32
C ALA A 42 14.12 -2.14 18.99
N ALA A 43 14.39 -0.99 19.59
CA ALA A 43 13.31 -0.08 19.96
C ALA A 43 12.64 0.36 18.65
N ALA A 44 11.31 0.37 18.63
CA ALA A 44 10.58 0.91 17.50
C ALA A 44 11.07 2.34 17.22
N GLN A 45 11.48 2.61 15.99
CA GLN A 45 11.89 3.93 15.55
C GLN A 45 10.66 4.67 15.03
N THR A 46 10.59 5.97 15.29
CA THR A 46 9.57 6.85 14.72
C THR A 46 10.26 7.84 13.79
N PHE A 47 9.77 7.92 12.57
CA PHE A 47 10.20 8.89 11.57
C PHE A 47 9.04 9.80 11.23
N GLU A 48 9.30 11.11 11.16
CA GLU A 48 8.31 12.12 10.81
C GLU A 48 8.72 12.78 9.49
N PHE A 49 7.76 12.87 8.58
CA PHE A 49 7.92 13.49 7.28
C PHE A 49 6.90 14.62 7.14
N THR A 50 7.38 15.86 7.11
CA THR A 50 6.50 17.04 7.07
C THR A 50 6.10 17.45 5.65
N THR A 51 6.73 16.88 4.63
CA THR A 51 6.42 17.13 3.22
C THR A 51 6.68 15.85 2.43
N PRO A 52 5.77 15.46 1.52
CA PRO A 52 6.04 14.36 0.60
C PRO A 52 7.20 14.71 -0.34
N THR A 53 7.89 13.69 -0.81
CA THR A 53 8.94 13.85 -1.83
C THR A 53 8.32 14.08 -3.21
N ASP A 54 7.23 13.36 -3.49
CA ASP A 54 6.46 13.47 -4.72
C ASP A 54 4.98 13.47 -4.34
N ASP A 55 4.20 14.34 -4.98
CA ASP A 55 2.74 14.25 -4.96
C ASP A 55 2.16 14.45 -6.36
N ARG A 56 1.11 13.70 -6.66
CA ARG A 56 0.54 13.72 -8.00
C ARG A 56 -0.95 13.50 -7.96
N TRP A 57 -1.69 14.44 -8.55
CA TRP A 57 -3.09 14.19 -8.90
C TRP A 57 -3.16 13.23 -10.11
N GLN A 58 -3.62 12.02 -9.90
CA GLN A 58 -3.71 10.98 -10.90
C GLN A 58 -5.09 11.02 -11.56
N TYR A 59 -5.16 11.65 -12.74
CA TYR A 59 -6.38 11.78 -13.54
C TYR A 59 -6.03 11.95 -15.03
N PRO A 60 -6.70 11.27 -15.98
CA PRO A 60 -6.34 11.33 -17.41
C PRO A 60 -6.33 12.73 -18.02
N PHE A 61 -7.18 13.62 -17.52
CA PHE A 61 -7.30 15.00 -18.03
C PHE A 61 -6.48 16.01 -17.20
N ASN A 62 -5.53 15.52 -16.41
CA ASN A 62 -4.64 16.37 -15.66
C ASN A 62 -3.53 16.95 -16.54
N SER A 63 -3.64 18.22 -16.89
CA SER A 63 -2.65 18.96 -17.68
C SER A 63 -1.45 19.45 -16.86
N GLN A 64 -1.49 19.35 -15.52
CA GLN A 64 -0.46 19.87 -14.61
C GLN A 64 -0.21 18.92 -13.43
N PRO A 65 0.28 17.70 -13.66
CA PRO A 65 0.16 16.64 -12.67
C PRO A 65 0.92 16.81 -11.34
N ALA A 66 2.03 17.53 -11.35
CA ALA A 66 2.95 17.69 -10.24
C ALA A 66 2.98 19.10 -9.62
N THR A 67 2.13 20.03 -10.08
CA THR A 67 2.23 21.45 -9.67
C THR A 67 0.90 22.03 -9.19
N ARG A 68 -0.09 21.17 -9.02
CA ARG A 68 -1.41 21.60 -8.57
C ARG A 68 -1.41 21.69 -7.04
N PRO A 69 -1.92 22.78 -6.47
CA PRO A 69 -2.08 22.89 -5.02
C PRO A 69 -3.23 22.02 -4.48
N LEU A 70 -4.06 21.45 -5.37
CA LEU A 70 -5.26 20.68 -5.02
C LEU A 70 -5.44 19.49 -5.96
N ALA A 71 -5.72 18.33 -5.37
CA ALA A 71 -6.05 17.09 -6.06
C ALA A 71 -7.49 16.69 -5.72
N SER A 72 -8.37 16.66 -6.71
CA SER A 72 -9.75 16.23 -6.52
C SER A 72 -9.85 14.71 -6.60
N THR A 73 -10.34 14.07 -5.55
CA THR A 73 -10.65 12.64 -5.55
C THR A 73 -12.13 12.43 -5.87
N PHE A 74 -12.43 11.49 -6.76
CA PHE A 74 -13.81 11.19 -7.13
C PHE A 74 -13.95 9.82 -7.79
N SER A 75 -15.18 9.32 -7.70
CA SER A 75 -15.64 8.08 -8.29
C SER A 75 -16.63 8.34 -9.42
N SER A 76 -16.67 7.46 -10.41
CA SER A 76 -17.73 7.43 -11.42
C SER A 76 -18.96 6.63 -10.97
N LEU A 77 -18.85 5.89 -9.87
CA LEU A 77 -19.89 5.06 -9.30
C LEU A 77 -21.11 5.86 -8.86
N GLY A 78 -22.28 5.24 -8.99
CA GLY A 78 -23.56 5.81 -8.59
C GLY A 78 -24.00 7.02 -9.41
N THR A 79 -23.17 7.62 -10.26
CA THR A 79 -23.51 8.89 -10.94
C THR A 79 -24.79 8.82 -11.78
N GLY A 80 -25.21 7.61 -12.19
CA GLY A 80 -26.39 7.40 -13.03
C GLY A 80 -26.25 7.98 -14.44
N VAL A 81 -25.08 8.54 -14.77
CA VAL A 81 -24.79 9.16 -16.05
C VAL A 81 -24.30 8.09 -17.02
N PRO A 82 -25.04 7.77 -18.11
CA PRO A 82 -24.66 6.69 -19.02
C PRO A 82 -23.28 6.87 -19.67
N SER A 83 -22.83 8.11 -19.87
CA SER A 83 -21.50 8.37 -20.43
C SER A 83 -20.35 8.03 -19.48
N PHE A 84 -20.61 7.87 -18.18
CA PHE A 84 -19.61 7.55 -17.17
C PHE A 84 -19.59 6.07 -16.79
N GLN A 85 -20.50 5.24 -17.32
CA GLN A 85 -20.51 3.79 -17.08
C GLN A 85 -19.25 3.07 -17.58
N ASN A 86 -18.52 3.70 -18.49
CA ASN A 86 -17.26 3.15 -18.97
C ASN A 86 -16.06 3.56 -18.10
N PHE A 87 -16.20 4.58 -17.24
CA PHE A 87 -15.08 5.12 -16.47
C PHE A 87 -14.62 4.15 -15.39
N ASN A 88 -13.38 4.29 -14.93
CA ASN A 88 -12.91 3.54 -13.76
C ASN A 88 -13.77 3.93 -12.55
N ASP A 89 -13.96 3.00 -11.62
CA ASP A 89 -14.76 3.21 -10.41
C ASP A 89 -14.14 4.34 -9.58
N HIS A 90 -12.83 4.32 -9.31
CA HIS A 90 -12.09 5.48 -8.82
C HIS A 90 -11.34 6.15 -9.97
N ASP A 91 -11.76 7.35 -10.39
CA ASP A 91 -11.18 8.01 -11.56
C ASP A 91 -10.24 9.17 -11.17
N GLY A 92 -10.61 9.94 -10.15
CA GLY A 92 -9.74 10.95 -9.56
C GLY A 92 -9.07 10.42 -8.29
N MET A 93 -7.74 10.35 -8.27
CA MET A 93 -6.96 9.90 -7.11
C MET A 93 -5.74 10.80 -6.88
N VAL A 94 -5.16 10.74 -5.68
CA VAL A 94 -3.86 11.38 -5.38
C VAL A 94 -2.85 10.31 -4.99
N ILE A 95 -1.65 10.39 -5.57
CA ILE A 95 -0.51 9.58 -5.15
C ILE A 95 0.39 10.50 -4.33
N ILE A 96 0.80 10.02 -3.17
CA ILE A 96 1.73 10.72 -2.28
C ILE A 96 2.85 9.75 -1.95
N ALA A 97 4.10 10.17 -2.14
CA ALA A 97 5.27 9.35 -1.90
C ALA A 97 6.29 10.09 -1.02
N TRP A 98 7.05 9.29 -0.26
CA TRP A 98 8.12 9.77 0.61
C TRP A 98 9.40 8.97 0.31
N ASP A 99 10.50 9.66 0.08
CA ASP A 99 11.83 9.06 0.03
C ASP A 99 12.32 8.80 1.46
N THR A 100 12.36 7.51 1.82
CA THR A 100 12.81 7.06 3.14
C THR A 100 14.28 6.62 3.17
N SER A 101 15.00 6.70 2.04
CA SER A 101 16.33 6.09 1.84
C SER A 101 17.41 6.60 2.78
N THR A 102 17.25 7.81 3.32
CA THR A 102 18.21 8.43 4.24
C THR A 102 17.94 8.13 5.72
N LEU A 103 16.78 7.55 6.03
CA LEU A 103 16.30 7.32 7.39
C LEU A 103 16.13 5.84 7.72
N ILE A 104 15.78 5.05 6.71
CA ILE A 104 15.57 3.62 6.81
C ILE A 104 16.66 2.95 5.98
N ASP A 105 17.52 2.15 6.64
CA ASP A 105 18.68 1.50 6.00
C ASP A 105 18.23 0.71 4.77
N PRO A 106 18.62 1.10 3.54
CA PRO A 106 18.12 0.44 2.34
C PRO A 106 18.63 -1.00 2.23
N ASN A 107 18.00 -1.78 1.36
CA ASN A 107 18.41 -3.14 0.99
C ASN A 107 18.34 -4.20 2.10
N GLN A 108 17.62 -3.94 3.19
CA GLN A 108 17.36 -5.00 4.18
C GLN A 108 16.29 -6.01 3.72
N GLY A 109 15.53 -5.73 2.66
CA GLY A 109 14.40 -6.57 2.23
C GLY A 109 13.13 -6.27 3.04
N ALA A 110 11.97 -6.33 2.39
CA ALA A 110 10.68 -5.95 3.00
C ALA A 110 10.37 -6.75 4.27
N GLU A 111 10.78 -8.02 4.29
CA GLU A 111 10.59 -8.96 5.39
C GLU A 111 11.39 -8.61 6.67
N ASN A 112 12.35 -7.70 6.57
CA ASN A 112 13.16 -7.25 7.71
C ASN A 112 12.66 -5.93 8.31
N TYR A 113 11.60 -5.35 7.75
CA TYR A 113 10.90 -4.21 8.35
C TYR A 113 9.60 -4.67 9.01
N ASN A 114 9.38 -4.18 10.23
CA ASN A 114 8.10 -4.30 10.89
C ASN A 114 7.49 -2.90 11.03
N ILE A 115 6.53 -2.57 10.16
CA ILE A 115 5.81 -1.29 10.20
C ILE A 115 4.66 -1.44 11.19
N ALA A 116 4.81 -0.86 12.38
CA ALA A 116 3.79 -0.91 13.42
C ALA A 116 2.60 0.02 13.13
N SER A 117 2.86 1.20 12.57
CA SER A 117 1.84 2.19 12.24
C SER A 117 2.36 3.17 11.20
N VAL A 118 1.48 3.63 10.32
CA VAL A 118 1.68 4.80 9.47
C VAL A 118 0.54 5.77 9.77
N THR A 119 0.86 7.06 9.89
CA THR A 119 -0.15 8.11 10.08
C THR A 119 0.05 9.14 8.98
N VAL A 120 -0.99 9.34 8.18
CA VAL A 120 -1.03 10.36 7.13
C VAL A 120 -2.04 11.41 7.55
N THR A 121 -1.66 12.68 7.47
CA THR A 121 -2.58 13.81 7.68
C THR A 121 -2.81 14.49 6.35
N LEU A 122 -4.06 14.43 5.88
CA LEU A 122 -4.52 15.17 4.71
C LEU A 122 -5.29 16.41 5.16
N VAL A 123 -5.17 17.48 4.39
CA VAL A 123 -5.89 18.72 4.65
C VAL A 123 -6.79 18.99 3.46
N ASN A 124 -8.07 19.24 3.74
CA ASN A 124 -9.07 19.56 2.74
C ASN A 124 -9.00 21.05 2.33
N GLU A 125 -9.66 21.42 1.23
CA GLU A 125 -9.79 22.83 0.87
C GLU A 125 -10.52 23.60 2.00
N SER A 126 -10.10 24.85 2.25
CA SER A 126 -10.55 25.66 3.40
C SER A 126 -12.06 25.92 3.48
N ASN A 127 -12.78 25.65 2.40
CA ASN A 127 -14.20 25.91 2.22
C ASN A 127 -14.96 24.65 1.75
N ALA A 128 -14.40 23.46 1.97
CA ALA A 128 -15.08 22.21 1.70
C ALA A 128 -16.38 22.15 2.50
N ASN A 129 -17.50 22.02 1.80
CA ASN A 129 -18.83 21.96 2.40
C ASN A 129 -19.29 20.51 2.67
N TRP A 130 -18.52 19.53 2.23
CA TRP A 130 -18.80 18.12 2.48
C TRP A 130 -18.21 17.70 3.84
N LYS A 131 -18.90 16.79 4.52
CA LYS A 131 -18.42 16.19 5.77
C LYS A 131 -17.52 15.01 5.41
N VAL A 132 -16.38 14.93 6.07
CA VAL A 132 -15.55 13.72 6.04
C VAL A 132 -16.30 12.60 6.74
N ASP A 133 -16.34 11.44 6.10
CA ASP A 133 -16.75 10.19 6.73
C ASP A 133 -15.52 9.48 7.30
N LEU A 134 -15.61 9.02 8.55
CA LEU A 134 -14.52 8.31 9.21
C LEU A 134 -14.73 6.80 9.22
N THR A 135 -15.79 6.30 8.57
CA THR A 135 -16.06 4.89 8.45
C THR A 135 -16.01 4.43 6.99
N PRO A 136 -15.65 3.16 6.73
CA PRO A 136 -15.75 2.60 5.39
C PRO A 136 -17.21 2.32 5.05
N ASP A 137 -17.66 2.85 3.92
CA ASP A 137 -19.00 2.65 3.39
C ASP A 137 -19.02 1.68 2.21
N GLU A 138 -20.14 0.96 2.05
CA GLU A 138 -20.38 0.23 0.81
C GLU A 138 -20.76 1.21 -0.29
N TRP A 139 -20.25 1.03 -1.52
CA TRP A 139 -20.41 2.01 -2.61
C TRP A 139 -21.86 2.42 -2.92
N PHE A 140 -22.83 1.58 -2.57
CA PHE A 140 -24.27 1.80 -2.81
C PHE A 140 -24.98 2.54 -1.67
N THR A 141 -24.30 2.90 -0.58
CA THR A 141 -24.88 3.75 0.47
C THR A 141 -24.88 5.23 0.10
N VAL A 142 -24.05 5.62 -0.88
CA VAL A 142 -23.98 7.00 -1.39
C VAL A 142 -25.31 7.40 -2.04
N ASP A 143 -25.94 8.45 -1.52
CA ASP A 143 -27.10 9.10 -2.14
C ASP A 143 -26.65 10.00 -3.31
N VAL A 144 -26.71 9.44 -4.52
CA VAL A 144 -26.16 10.04 -5.74
C VAL A 144 -27.11 11.00 -6.45
N ASN A 145 -28.39 11.02 -6.10
CA ASN A 145 -29.38 11.90 -6.72
C ASN A 145 -29.91 12.96 -5.74
N ASN A 146 -29.55 12.88 -4.45
CA ASN A 146 -30.00 13.78 -3.40
C ASN A 146 -31.53 13.92 -3.42
N ASP A 147 -32.20 12.83 -3.82
CA ASP A 147 -33.64 12.74 -3.78
C ASP A 147 -34.05 12.35 -2.37
N THR A 148 -35.13 12.96 -1.89
CA THR A 148 -35.54 12.78 -0.49
C THR A 148 -36.36 11.53 -0.26
N PHE A 149 -36.70 10.74 -1.29
CA PHE A 149 -37.79 9.78 -1.15
C PHE A 149 -37.76 8.68 -2.21
N ILE A 150 -37.49 7.48 -1.69
CA ILE A 150 -37.88 6.17 -2.21
C ILE A 150 -36.89 5.59 -3.24
N ASN A 151 -36.31 4.45 -2.87
CA ASN A 151 -35.45 3.62 -3.69
C ASN A 151 -36.18 3.11 -4.96
N GLY A 152 -35.49 2.37 -5.82
CA GLY A 152 -36.07 1.86 -7.07
C GLY A 152 -37.25 0.89 -6.85
N ASP A 153 -37.35 0.30 -5.67
CA ASP A 153 -38.36 -0.69 -5.31
C ASP A 153 -39.61 -0.12 -4.59
N GLY A 154 -39.65 1.17 -4.29
CA GLY A 154 -40.81 1.80 -3.65
C GLY A 154 -40.74 1.88 -2.12
N VAL A 155 -39.66 1.40 -1.51
CA VAL A 155 -39.45 1.33 -0.06
C VAL A 155 -38.47 2.45 0.39
N PRO A 156 -38.69 3.10 1.54
CA PRO A 156 -37.65 3.96 2.12
C PRO A 156 -36.40 3.15 2.45
N ARG A 157 -35.20 3.68 2.15
CA ARG A 157 -33.91 3.05 2.50
C ARG A 157 -33.90 2.56 3.96
N GLY A 158 -33.36 1.35 4.17
CA GLY A 158 -33.23 0.75 5.50
C GLY A 158 -34.53 0.26 6.17
N ALA A 159 -35.70 0.39 5.53
CA ALA A 159 -36.95 -0.14 6.06
C ALA A 159 -37.08 -1.68 5.86
N PRO A 160 -37.77 -2.40 6.75
CA PRO A 160 -38.04 -3.83 6.55
C PRO A 160 -38.78 -4.08 5.22
N GLY A 161 -38.12 -4.77 4.29
CA GLY A 161 -38.65 -5.02 2.94
C GLY A 161 -37.92 -4.28 1.82
N ASP A 162 -36.89 -3.52 2.14
CA ASP A 162 -35.90 -3.03 1.18
C ASP A 162 -35.16 -4.22 0.53
N THR A 163 -35.21 -4.28 -0.81
CA THR A 163 -34.73 -5.42 -1.61
C THR A 163 -33.73 -5.05 -2.69
N ASP A 164 -33.53 -3.76 -2.97
CA ASP A 164 -32.60 -3.30 -4.00
C ASP A 164 -31.16 -3.10 -3.48
N GLY A 165 -30.99 -3.12 -2.16
CA GLY A 165 -29.70 -3.25 -1.50
C GLY A 165 -29.07 -1.94 -1.06
N GLU A 166 -29.79 -0.81 -1.12
CA GLU A 166 -29.31 0.48 -0.62
C GLU A 166 -29.42 0.56 0.92
N SER A 167 -28.31 0.41 1.63
CA SER A 167 -28.30 0.51 3.11
C SER A 167 -28.29 1.97 3.58
N ASP A 168 -28.99 2.25 4.69
CA ASP A 168 -28.81 3.49 5.44
C ASP A 168 -27.37 3.55 5.97
N ASP A 169 -26.60 4.52 5.49
CA ASP A 169 -25.34 4.95 6.09
C ASP A 169 -25.68 5.75 7.38
N PRO A 170 -25.28 5.25 8.57
CA PRO A 170 -25.62 5.87 9.85
C PRO A 170 -24.82 7.15 10.14
N ASP A 171 -23.77 7.45 9.39
CA ASP A 171 -22.85 8.57 9.60
C ASP A 171 -22.50 9.36 8.34
N PRO A 172 -23.49 9.86 7.58
CA PRO A 172 -23.33 10.35 6.22
C PRO A 172 -22.20 11.37 6.05
N GLY A 173 -21.25 11.00 5.20
CA GLY A 173 -20.13 11.82 4.79
C GLY A 173 -19.58 11.43 3.42
N ARG A 174 -18.32 11.78 3.20
CA ARG A 174 -17.51 11.26 2.10
C ARG A 174 -16.24 10.69 2.70
N THR A 175 -16.08 9.38 2.60
CA THR A 175 -14.87 8.69 3.05
C THR A 175 -13.70 9.07 2.15
N ILE A 176 -12.54 9.30 2.75
CA ILE A 176 -11.25 9.29 2.02
C ILE A 176 -10.58 7.95 2.32
N GLU A 177 -10.35 7.17 1.27
CA GLU A 177 -9.72 5.86 1.39
C GLU A 177 -8.21 5.96 1.10
N LEU A 178 -7.41 5.36 1.97
CA LEU A 178 -5.96 5.23 1.79
C LEU A 178 -5.60 3.81 1.39
N TYR A 179 -4.93 3.67 0.25
CA TYR A 179 -4.39 2.41 -0.26
C TYR A 179 -2.88 2.50 -0.46
N GLY A 180 -2.23 1.33 -0.54
CA GLY A 180 -0.90 1.25 -1.13
C GLY A 180 -0.93 1.51 -2.63
N ALA A 181 0.23 1.82 -3.20
CA ALA A 181 0.42 1.93 -4.65
C ALA A 181 1.10 0.69 -5.21
N GLY A 182 0.50 0.11 -6.24
CA GLY A 182 1.08 -0.91 -7.10
C GLY A 182 1.55 -0.31 -8.42
N PHE A 183 2.44 -1.04 -9.08
CA PHE A 183 3.01 -0.64 -10.36
C PHE A 183 2.73 -1.70 -11.41
N GLY A 184 2.35 -1.21 -12.58
CA GLY A 184 2.09 -2.00 -13.77
C GLY A 184 3.37 -2.25 -14.58
N PRO A 185 3.25 -2.53 -15.89
CA PRO A 185 4.40 -2.80 -16.74
C PRO A 185 5.17 -1.55 -17.19
N THR A 186 4.62 -0.34 -16.99
CA THR A 186 5.22 0.91 -17.50
C THR A 186 6.14 1.55 -16.47
N TYR A 187 5.72 1.54 -15.22
CA TYR A 187 6.46 2.14 -14.12
C TYR A 187 6.89 1.10 -13.10
N THR A 188 7.83 1.52 -12.27
CA THR A 188 8.29 0.86 -11.05
C THR A 188 8.42 1.93 -9.99
N VAL A 189 8.60 1.53 -8.72
CA VAL A 189 8.89 2.45 -7.63
C VAL A 189 10.09 3.37 -7.92
N ASP A 190 11.08 2.88 -8.67
CA ASP A 190 12.30 3.64 -9.00
C ASP A 190 12.17 4.54 -10.23
N THR A 191 11.18 4.27 -11.10
CA THR A 191 11.05 4.97 -12.39
C THR A 191 9.86 5.91 -12.44
N TRP A 192 8.93 5.78 -11.51
CA TRP A 192 7.84 6.72 -11.35
C TRP A 192 8.29 7.96 -10.58
N VAL A 193 7.85 9.13 -11.04
CA VAL A 193 8.01 10.43 -10.37
C VAL A 193 6.73 11.23 -10.55
N GLU A 194 6.53 12.29 -9.76
CA GLU A 194 5.32 13.13 -9.83
C GLU A 194 5.02 13.69 -11.25
N THR A 195 6.05 13.87 -12.08
CA THR A 195 5.92 14.38 -13.46
C THR A 195 5.76 13.31 -14.55
N SER A 196 5.69 12.03 -14.17
CA SER A 196 5.50 10.92 -15.12
C SER A 196 4.28 11.11 -16.02
N LEU A 197 4.22 10.44 -17.17
CA LEU A 197 3.00 10.48 -17.99
C LEU A 197 1.88 9.69 -17.30
N TYR A 198 0.64 10.14 -17.45
CA TYR A 198 -0.50 9.33 -17.01
C TYR A 198 -0.56 8.05 -17.85
N GLN A 199 -0.75 6.92 -17.19
CA GLN A 199 -1.00 5.63 -17.84
C GLN A 199 -2.34 5.10 -17.36
N GLY A 200 -3.12 4.57 -18.30
CA GLY A 200 -4.46 4.08 -18.08
C GLY A 200 -5.44 4.62 -19.12
N GLY A 201 -6.54 3.92 -19.31
CA GLY A 201 -7.68 4.45 -20.03
C GLY A 201 -8.51 5.38 -19.15
N THR A 202 -9.43 6.12 -19.76
CA THR A 202 -10.64 6.63 -19.09
C THR A 202 -11.74 5.58 -19.15
N ASN A 203 -11.43 4.37 -19.65
CA ASN A 203 -12.36 3.28 -19.80
C ASN A 203 -11.76 2.02 -19.18
N LEU A 204 -12.54 1.33 -18.34
CA LEU A 204 -12.23 0.03 -17.70
C LEU A 204 -11.57 -0.97 -18.66
N ALA A 205 -11.94 -0.95 -19.94
CA ALA A 205 -11.46 -1.90 -20.95
C ALA A 205 -10.21 -1.46 -21.74
N ALA A 206 -9.75 -0.21 -21.62
CA ALA A 206 -8.81 0.39 -22.59
C ALA A 206 -7.33 0.25 -22.22
N ALA A 207 -6.97 0.35 -20.94
CA ALA A 207 -5.63 0.06 -20.41
C ALA A 207 -5.65 0.14 -18.87
N PRO A 208 -5.03 -0.82 -18.16
CA PRO A 208 -4.91 -0.76 -16.71
C PRO A 208 -4.09 0.47 -16.31
N ARG A 209 -4.44 1.07 -15.17
CA ARG A 209 -3.75 2.25 -14.65
C ARG A 209 -2.36 1.87 -14.14
N ASP A 210 -1.41 2.79 -14.25
CA ASP A 210 -0.06 2.62 -13.72
C ASP A 210 0.52 3.98 -13.26
N PRO A 211 0.73 4.21 -11.96
CA PRO A 211 0.48 3.32 -10.81
C PRO A 211 -1.01 3.18 -10.48
N PHE A 212 -1.36 2.19 -9.65
CA PHE A 212 -2.74 1.89 -9.25
C PHE A 212 -2.88 1.61 -7.74
N PRO A 213 -4.03 1.92 -7.12
CA PRO A 213 -4.31 1.55 -5.74
C PRO A 213 -4.42 0.03 -5.60
N ILE A 214 -3.67 -0.55 -4.67
CA ILE A 214 -3.64 -2.01 -4.50
C ILE A 214 -4.54 -2.50 -3.38
N ASN A 215 -5.08 -3.70 -3.60
CA ASN A 215 -5.56 -4.58 -2.54
C ASN A 215 -5.21 -6.03 -2.87
N TYR A 216 -5.56 -6.94 -1.97
CA TYR A 216 -5.43 -8.37 -2.20
C TYR A 216 -6.79 -9.06 -2.08
N ASP A 217 -7.06 -10.00 -2.98
CA ASP A 217 -8.21 -10.87 -2.89
C ASP A 217 -8.05 -11.89 -1.72
N PRO A 218 -9.11 -12.63 -1.35
CA PRO A 218 -9.02 -13.65 -0.30
C PRO A 218 -8.00 -14.78 -0.58
N ASN A 219 -7.54 -14.94 -1.81
CA ASN A 219 -6.52 -15.90 -2.23
C ASN A 219 -5.10 -15.28 -2.24
N GLY A 220 -4.96 -13.98 -1.92
CA GLY A 220 -3.71 -13.23 -1.95
C GLY A 220 -3.29 -12.72 -3.33
N ALA A 221 -4.18 -12.73 -4.33
CA ALA A 221 -3.93 -12.14 -5.63
C ALA A 221 -4.06 -10.62 -5.57
N LEU A 222 -3.15 -9.89 -6.22
CA LEU A 222 -3.18 -8.43 -6.31
C LEU A 222 -4.40 -7.97 -7.13
N ILE A 223 -5.12 -6.98 -6.62
CA ILE A 223 -6.28 -6.35 -7.26
C ILE A 223 -6.01 -4.86 -7.48
N HIS A 224 -6.50 -4.38 -8.63
CA HIS A 224 -6.61 -2.98 -9.03
C HIS A 224 -7.88 -2.36 -8.44
N VAL A 225 -7.79 -1.68 -7.30
CA VAL A 225 -8.98 -1.18 -6.59
C VAL A 225 -9.79 -0.21 -7.43
N GLU A 226 -9.14 0.56 -8.31
CA GLU A 226 -9.77 1.54 -9.18
C GLU A 226 -10.82 0.97 -10.13
N ASP A 227 -10.78 -0.33 -10.39
CA ASP A 227 -11.69 -1.06 -11.28
C ASP A 227 -12.59 -2.05 -10.51
N ASN A 228 -12.50 -2.05 -9.19
CA ASN A 228 -12.99 -3.15 -8.34
C ASN A 228 -13.72 -2.67 -7.07
N VAL A 229 -14.48 -1.58 -7.16
CA VAL A 229 -15.17 -1.00 -5.99
C VAL A 229 -16.57 -1.58 -5.82
N GLN A 230 -17.15 -2.13 -6.89
CA GLN A 230 -18.55 -2.59 -6.94
C GLN A 230 -18.87 -3.85 -6.11
N GLY A 231 -18.00 -4.31 -5.20
CA GLY A 231 -18.41 -5.31 -4.22
C GLY A 231 -18.76 -6.67 -4.84
N ARG A 232 -19.71 -7.36 -4.19
CA ARG A 232 -20.36 -8.59 -4.66
C ARG A 232 -21.06 -8.48 -6.04
N TRP A 233 -21.09 -7.29 -6.62
CA TRP A 233 -21.84 -6.94 -7.82
C TRP A 233 -20.93 -6.49 -8.98
N ASN A 234 -19.63 -6.76 -8.93
CA ASN A 234 -18.76 -6.59 -10.09
C ASN A 234 -18.97 -7.76 -11.09
N GLU A 235 -20.05 -7.67 -11.87
CA GLU A 235 -20.43 -8.65 -12.88
C GLU A 235 -19.38 -8.83 -14.00
N HIS A 236 -18.41 -7.91 -14.11
CA HIS A 236 -17.39 -7.91 -15.15
C HIS A 236 -16.18 -8.81 -14.85
N LEU A 237 -15.96 -9.24 -13.60
CA LEU A 237 -14.75 -9.97 -13.20
C LEU A 237 -14.99 -11.39 -12.67
N GLY A 238 -16.26 -11.81 -12.53
CA GLY A 238 -16.59 -13.12 -11.95
C GLY A 238 -16.20 -13.26 -10.46
N ILE A 239 -15.77 -12.17 -9.83
CA ILE A 239 -15.45 -12.07 -8.40
C ILE A 239 -16.72 -11.58 -7.71
N THR A 240 -17.49 -12.51 -7.15
CA THR A 240 -18.80 -12.23 -6.55
C THR A 240 -18.71 -11.76 -5.10
N THR A 241 -17.52 -11.48 -4.57
CA THR A 241 -17.29 -11.11 -3.16
C THR A 241 -16.02 -10.30 -2.90
N PHE A 242 -15.79 -9.20 -3.63
CA PHE A 242 -14.68 -8.32 -3.29
C PHE A 242 -15.17 -6.93 -2.86
N THR A 243 -15.09 -6.66 -1.55
CA THR A 243 -15.19 -5.32 -1.00
C THR A 243 -13.76 -4.86 -0.69
N PRO A 244 -13.25 -3.78 -1.31
CA PRO A 244 -11.91 -3.31 -1.03
C PRO A 244 -11.78 -2.90 0.44
N THR A 245 -10.74 -3.38 1.11
CA THR A 245 -10.36 -2.96 2.47
C THR A 245 -9.20 -1.97 2.40
N PRO A 246 -9.44 -0.66 2.52
CA PRO A 246 -8.36 0.32 2.57
C PRO A 246 -7.46 0.12 3.80
N TRP A 247 -6.23 0.62 3.74
CA TRP A 247 -5.31 0.63 4.88
C TRP A 247 -5.79 1.56 6.00
N ALA A 248 -6.46 2.65 5.62
CA ALA A 248 -7.12 3.58 6.52
C ALA A 248 -8.28 4.29 5.81
N VAL A 249 -9.24 4.76 6.60
CA VAL A 249 -10.29 5.69 6.18
C VAL A 249 -10.20 6.96 7.00
N GLY A 250 -10.55 8.10 6.42
CA GLY A 250 -10.60 9.37 7.14
C GLY A 250 -11.00 10.55 6.28
#